data_AF-A0ABD5RWU6-F1
#
_entry.id   AF-A0ABD5RWU6-F1
#
_cell.length_a   1.000
_cell.length_b   1.000
_cell.length_c   1.000
_cell.angle_alpha   90.00
_cell.angle_beta   90.00
_cell.angle_gamma   90.00
#
_symmetry.space_group_name_H-M   'P 1'
#
loop_
_entity.id
_entity.type
_entity.pdbx_description
1 polymer ?
#
loop_
_entity_poly.entity_id
_entity_poly.type
_entity_poly.pdbx_seq_one_letter_code
_entity_poly.pdbx_strand_id
1 'polypeptide(L)'
;MAQSSSDRVVFRKFLSAPSDAPFRFVLAALVGSDRLWAILVVGIPVVSLLASSVNSFFARVAAGSSVILALWLVWMSHEFTYCRTTFDVNTGSFAKSKPYGGGEYPAVELDNIDEVTIIRFGTTALVKFGYSSSLSNNTPAVVIDNSDTSVFTSHLKHPDVEVRSRSVDLWSMPIDRIHLRIITASVILIGIPVIVWLLHGADPFKSNVVIVPLIVLIGTAIYGMIKRERMLPP
;
A
#
# COMPACT_ATOMS: atom_id res chain seq x y z
N MET A 1 -15.97 15.62 -0.09
CA MET A 1 -17.09 16.30 -0.79
C MET A 1 -17.34 15.57 -2.10
N ALA A 2 -18.21 14.57 -2.06
CA ALA A 2 -18.61 13.83 -3.25
C ALA A 2 -19.42 14.72 -4.21
N GLN A 3 -19.05 14.76 -5.49
CA GLN A 3 -19.88 15.33 -6.54
C GLN A 3 -20.73 14.21 -7.11
N SER A 4 -22.05 14.36 -7.02
CA SER A 4 -23.04 13.44 -7.58
C SER A 4 -23.54 14.02 -8.91
N SER A 5 -23.08 13.48 -10.04
CA SER A 5 -23.91 13.48 -11.26
C SER A 5 -24.85 12.29 -11.15
N SER A 6 -26.08 12.37 -11.67
CA SER A 6 -27.21 11.44 -11.42
C SER A 6 -26.89 9.93 -11.33
N ASP A 7 -25.84 9.46 -11.98
CA ASP A 7 -25.50 8.04 -12.12
C ASP A 7 -24.14 7.64 -11.51
N ARG A 8 -23.35 8.61 -11.00
CA ARG A 8 -21.98 8.38 -10.53
C ARG A 8 -21.63 9.17 -9.27
N VAL A 9 -21.09 8.45 -8.29
CA VAL A 9 -20.59 9.01 -7.04
C VAL A 9 -19.06 8.99 -7.05
N VAL A 10 -18.45 10.15 -6.81
CA VAL A 10 -17.00 10.30 -6.87
C VAL A 10 -16.43 10.61 -5.49
N PHE A 11 -15.57 9.72 -5.01
CA PHE A 11 -14.76 9.89 -3.80
C PHE A 11 -13.36 10.37 -4.19
N ARG A 12 -12.86 11.41 -3.53
CA ARG A 12 -11.53 11.98 -3.82
C ARG A 12 -10.73 12.14 -2.53
N LYS A 13 -9.49 11.68 -2.53
CA LYS A 13 -8.50 12.05 -1.53
C LYS A 13 -7.15 12.36 -2.19
N PHE A 14 -6.66 13.57 -1.92
CA PHE A 14 -5.38 14.03 -2.43
C PHE A 14 -4.31 13.88 -1.34
N LEU A 15 -3.45 12.88 -1.49
CA LEU A 15 -2.24 12.70 -0.67
C LEU A 15 -1.02 12.95 -1.56
N SER A 16 -0.86 14.20 -1.97
CA SER A 16 0.13 14.61 -2.97
C SER A 16 1.15 15.60 -2.44
N ALA A 17 1.12 15.99 -1.16
CA ALA A 17 2.15 16.85 -0.57
C ALA A 17 3.39 16.01 -0.14
N PRO A 18 4.58 16.62 0.03
CA PRO A 18 5.76 15.87 0.50
C PRO A 18 5.54 15.44 1.95
N SER A 19 4.84 16.28 2.73
CA SER A 19 4.40 16.02 4.09
C SER A 19 3.50 14.79 4.23
N ASP A 20 2.85 14.34 3.14
CA ASP A 20 1.99 13.15 3.15
C ASP A 20 2.78 11.85 2.96
N ALA A 21 4.09 11.92 2.67
CA ALA A 21 4.91 10.73 2.42
C ALA A 21 4.93 9.72 3.58
N PRO A 22 5.09 10.13 4.87
CA PRO A 22 5.02 9.21 5.99
C PRO A 22 3.64 8.54 6.11
N PHE A 23 2.57 9.29 5.85
CA PHE A 23 1.23 8.75 5.90
C PHE A 23 0.96 7.77 4.75
N ARG A 24 1.42 8.07 3.52
CA ARG A 24 1.33 7.12 2.41
C ARG A 24 2.14 5.85 2.65
N PHE A 25 3.26 5.92 3.37
CA PHE A 25 3.99 4.74 3.82
C PHE A 25 3.15 3.87 4.77
N VAL A 26 2.46 4.49 5.75
CA VAL A 26 1.52 3.78 6.64
C VAL A 26 0.46 3.07 5.82
N LEU A 27 -0.16 3.76 4.86
CA LEU A 27 -1.17 3.16 3.98
C LEU A 27 -0.60 1.99 3.16
N ALA A 28 0.59 2.17 2.57
CA ALA A 28 1.29 1.15 1.79
C ALA A 28 1.60 -0.12 2.62
N ALA A 29 2.04 0.05 3.86
CA ALA A 29 2.32 -1.07 4.77
C ALA A 29 1.07 -1.91 5.09
N LEU A 30 -0.12 -1.34 4.95
CA LEU A 30 -1.40 -1.98 5.27
C LEU A 30 -2.10 -2.60 4.06
N VAL A 31 -1.60 -2.38 2.84
CA VAL A 31 -2.21 -2.97 1.64
C VAL A 31 -1.98 -4.47 1.58
N GLY A 32 -2.94 -5.18 0.99
CA GLY A 32 -2.88 -6.62 0.77
C GLY A 32 -3.21 -7.47 1.99
N SER A 33 -3.15 -8.78 1.78
CA SER A 33 -3.43 -9.82 2.77
C SER A 33 -2.38 -9.84 3.89
N ASP A 34 -2.82 -10.06 5.12
CA ASP A 34 -1.94 -10.19 6.29
C ASP A 34 -0.96 -11.36 6.14
N ARG A 35 -1.38 -12.47 5.52
CA ARG A 35 -0.52 -13.66 5.33
C ARG A 35 0.59 -13.37 4.32
N LEU A 36 0.22 -12.82 3.16
CA LEU A 36 1.18 -12.45 2.12
C LEU A 36 2.18 -11.43 2.66
N TRP A 37 1.68 -10.43 3.39
CA TRP A 37 2.53 -9.42 4.02
C TRP A 37 3.49 -10.05 5.03
N ALA A 38 3.02 -10.94 5.92
CA ALA A 38 3.90 -11.58 6.91
C ALA A 38 5.01 -12.41 6.25
N ILE A 39 4.70 -13.13 5.17
CA ILE A 39 5.70 -13.91 4.43
C ILE A 39 6.71 -13.00 3.74
N LEU A 40 6.24 -11.99 2.99
CA LEU A 40 7.11 -11.14 2.18
C LEU A 40 7.94 -10.17 3.03
N VAL A 41 7.32 -9.57 4.04
CA VAL A 41 7.95 -8.53 4.87
C VAL A 41 8.73 -9.12 6.03
N VAL A 42 8.28 -10.22 6.63
CA VAL A 42 8.97 -10.80 7.80
C VAL A 42 9.66 -12.09 7.45
N GLY A 43 8.94 -13.03 6.83
CA GLY A 43 9.42 -14.38 6.53
C GLY A 43 10.69 -14.38 5.69
N ILE A 44 10.62 -13.85 4.47
CA ILE A 44 11.76 -13.88 3.53
C ILE A 44 13.01 -13.19 4.12
N PRO A 45 12.93 -11.94 4.63
CA PRO A 45 14.12 -11.26 5.15
C PRO A 45 14.71 -11.94 6.38
N VAL A 46 13.87 -12.36 7.35
CA VAL A 46 14.34 -12.96 8.60
C VAL A 46 14.91 -14.36 8.36
N VAL A 47 14.23 -15.19 7.58
CA VAL A 47 14.73 -16.55 7.26
C VAL A 47 16.04 -16.47 6.48
N SER A 48 16.15 -15.54 5.52
CA SER A 48 17.41 -15.32 4.79
C SER A 48 18.52 -14.84 5.71
N LEU A 49 18.21 -13.94 6.65
CA LEU A 49 19.20 -13.48 7.63
C LEU A 49 19.69 -14.64 8.51
N LEU A 50 18.80 -15.48 9.02
CA LEU A 50 19.17 -16.63 9.84
C LEU A 50 20.01 -17.65 9.04
N ALA A 51 19.61 -17.93 7.80
CA ALA A 51 20.31 -18.84 6.89
C ALA A 51 21.68 -18.31 6.43
N SER A 52 21.95 -17.01 6.62
CA SER A 52 23.25 -16.40 6.28
C SER A 52 24.43 -16.97 7.07
N SER A 53 24.16 -17.56 8.24
CA SER A 53 25.15 -18.29 9.04
C SER A 53 25.64 -19.57 8.35
N VAL A 54 24.84 -20.15 7.44
CA VAL A 54 25.15 -21.39 6.73
C VAL A 54 25.76 -21.09 5.36
N ASN A 55 25.25 -20.07 4.65
CA ASN A 55 25.73 -19.71 3.33
C ASN A 55 25.66 -18.19 3.10
N SER A 56 26.78 -17.61 2.68
CA SER A 56 26.93 -16.17 2.42
C SER A 56 26.02 -15.63 1.31
N PHE A 57 25.49 -16.49 0.45
CA PHE A 57 24.45 -16.12 -0.51
C PHE A 57 23.20 -15.57 0.19
N PHE A 58 22.79 -16.13 1.33
CA PHE A 58 21.59 -15.68 2.02
C PHE A 58 21.75 -14.29 2.66
N ALA A 59 22.97 -13.85 2.97
CA ALA A 59 23.22 -12.46 3.37
C ALA A 59 22.85 -11.48 2.23
N ARG A 60 23.13 -11.85 0.97
CA ARG A 60 22.75 -11.06 -0.22
C ARG A 60 21.24 -11.04 -0.42
N VAL A 61 20.58 -12.18 -0.22
CA VAL A 61 19.11 -12.28 -0.30
C VAL A 61 18.44 -11.46 0.79
N ALA A 62 18.94 -11.53 2.03
CA ALA A 62 18.42 -10.71 3.14
C ALA A 62 18.55 -9.21 2.83
N ALA A 63 19.73 -8.73 2.43
CA ALA A 63 19.93 -7.34 2.02
C ALA A 63 19.05 -6.95 0.82
N GLY A 64 18.99 -7.79 -0.21
CA GLY A 64 18.22 -7.51 -1.42
C GLY A 64 16.71 -7.50 -1.16
N SER A 65 16.21 -8.38 -0.30
CA SER A 65 14.80 -8.43 0.08
C SER A 65 14.32 -7.13 0.72
N SER A 66 15.15 -6.47 1.54
CA SER A 66 14.82 -5.16 2.11
C SER A 66 14.74 -4.06 1.05
N VAL A 67 15.61 -4.08 0.02
CA VAL A 67 15.56 -3.12 -1.09
C VAL A 67 14.35 -3.37 -1.98
N ILE A 68 14.05 -4.64 -2.30
CA ILE A 68 12.86 -5.02 -3.05
C ILE A 68 11.59 -4.62 -2.27
N LEU A 69 11.58 -4.82 -0.94
CA LEU A 69 10.49 -4.39 -0.08
C LEU A 69 10.34 -2.86 -0.09
N ALA A 70 11.44 -2.11 -0.02
CA ALA A 70 11.40 -0.65 -0.12
C ALA A 70 10.82 -0.20 -1.47
N LEU A 71 11.23 -0.83 -2.57
CA LEU A 71 10.68 -0.57 -3.91
C LEU A 71 9.18 -0.86 -3.97
N TRP A 72 8.75 -2.00 -3.42
CA TRP A 72 7.34 -2.36 -3.34
C TRP A 72 6.54 -1.34 -2.52
N LEU A 73 7.04 -0.92 -1.35
CA LEU A 73 6.37 0.09 -0.51
C LEU A 73 6.31 1.47 -1.17
N VAL A 74 7.36 1.88 -1.90
CA VAL A 74 7.35 3.11 -2.71
C VAL A 74 6.30 3.01 -3.82
N TRP A 75 6.26 1.89 -4.54
CA TRP A 75 5.24 1.63 -5.56
C TRP A 75 3.82 1.73 -4.98
N MET A 76 3.57 1.05 -3.87
CA MET A 76 2.27 1.07 -3.18
C MET A 76 1.95 2.45 -2.59
N SER A 77 2.94 3.26 -2.22
CA SER A 77 2.75 4.65 -1.79
C SER A 77 2.27 5.53 -2.95
N HIS A 78 2.78 5.30 -4.17
CA HIS A 78 2.34 6.03 -5.35
C HIS A 78 0.86 5.81 -5.65
N GLU A 79 0.33 4.61 -5.41
CA GLU A 79 -1.08 4.26 -5.59
C GLU A 79 -2.07 5.15 -4.82
N PHE A 80 -1.61 5.89 -3.82
CA PHE A 80 -2.43 6.81 -3.03
C PHE A 80 -2.27 8.28 -3.42
N THR A 81 -1.43 8.55 -4.42
CA THR A 81 -1.22 9.90 -4.94
C THR A 81 -2.34 10.26 -5.91
N TYR A 82 -3.12 11.29 -5.57
CA TYR A 82 -4.27 11.74 -6.37
C TYR A 82 -5.29 10.63 -6.61
N CYS A 83 -5.72 9.96 -5.54
CA CYS A 83 -6.67 8.85 -5.62
C CYS A 83 -8.09 9.38 -5.83
N ARG A 84 -8.70 9.00 -6.95
CA ARG A 84 -10.13 9.15 -7.23
C ARG A 84 -10.74 7.77 -7.35
N THR A 85 -11.81 7.54 -6.61
CA THR A 85 -12.64 6.33 -6.72
C THR A 85 -14.01 6.76 -7.22
N THR A 86 -14.45 6.17 -8.32
CA THR A 86 -15.78 6.41 -8.89
C THR A 86 -16.62 5.16 -8.65
N PHE A 87 -17.81 5.34 -8.10
CA PHE A 87 -18.85 4.32 -8.02
C PHE A 87 -19.92 4.63 -9.05
N ASP A 88 -20.20 3.68 -9.92
CA ASP A 88 -21.26 3.77 -10.93
C ASP A 88 -22.50 3.05 -10.38
N VAL A 89 -23.54 3.83 -10.08
CA VAL A 89 -24.73 3.34 -9.36
C VAL A 89 -25.56 2.40 -10.22
N ASN A 90 -25.52 2.59 -11.55
CA ASN A 90 -26.30 1.80 -12.49
C ASN A 90 -25.72 0.40 -12.71
N THR A 91 -24.39 0.30 -12.68
CA THR A 91 -23.67 -0.97 -12.89
C THR A 91 -23.23 -1.62 -11.59
N GLY A 92 -23.31 -0.94 -10.45
CA GLY A 92 -22.80 -1.44 -9.18
C GLY A 92 -21.29 -1.69 -9.22
N SER A 93 -20.54 -0.82 -9.91
CA SER A 93 -19.11 -1.02 -10.15
C SER A 93 -18.23 0.11 -9.60
N PHE A 94 -17.02 -0.25 -9.17
CA PHE A 94 -15.99 0.67 -8.71
C PHE A 94 -14.85 0.78 -9.71
N ALA A 95 -14.45 2.01 -10.03
CA ALA A 95 -13.23 2.30 -10.76
C ALA A 95 -12.31 3.19 -9.92
N LYS A 96 -11.03 2.83 -9.85
CA LYS A 96 -9.99 3.65 -9.21
C LYS A 96 -9.17 4.33 -10.31
N SER A 97 -8.89 5.62 -10.17
CA SER A 97 -7.92 6.31 -11.02
C SER A 97 -6.51 5.76 -10.81
N LYS A 98 -5.77 5.59 -11.91
CA LYS A 98 -4.33 5.35 -11.85
C LYS A 98 -3.64 6.54 -11.18
N PRO A 99 -2.55 6.31 -10.45
CA PRO A 99 -1.83 7.40 -9.82
C PRO A 99 -1.40 8.40 -10.88
N TYR A 100 -1.41 9.68 -10.50
CA TYR A 100 -0.96 10.77 -11.38
C TYR A 100 -1.79 10.94 -12.67
N GLY A 101 -3.11 10.75 -12.60
CA GLY A 101 -4.07 11.18 -13.64
C GLY A 101 -4.02 10.42 -14.98
N GLY A 102 -3.28 9.32 -15.07
CA GLY A 102 -3.06 8.56 -16.31
C GLY A 102 -4.12 7.50 -16.64
N GLY A 103 -5.41 7.81 -16.49
CA GLY A 103 -6.54 6.89 -16.72
C GLY A 103 -7.05 6.19 -15.46
N GLU A 104 -7.85 5.14 -15.64
CA GLU A 104 -8.46 4.35 -14.56
C GLU A 104 -7.99 2.89 -14.62
N TYR A 105 -7.95 2.24 -13.46
CA TYR A 105 -7.87 0.79 -13.35
C TYR A 105 -9.18 0.17 -13.87
N PRO A 106 -9.16 -1.10 -14.30
CA PRO A 106 -10.38 -1.81 -14.66
C PRO A 106 -11.45 -1.69 -13.57
N ALA A 107 -12.69 -1.47 -14.00
CA ALA A 107 -13.82 -1.40 -13.09
C ALA A 107 -14.08 -2.78 -12.46
N VAL A 108 -14.57 -2.75 -11.23
CA VAL A 108 -14.79 -3.93 -10.40
C VAL A 108 -16.25 -3.93 -9.96
N GLU A 109 -16.99 -4.97 -10.33
CA GLU A 109 -18.37 -5.16 -9.89
C GLU A 109 -18.41 -5.60 -8.42
N LEU A 110 -19.45 -5.15 -7.71
CA LEU A 110 -19.69 -5.48 -6.30
C LEU A 110 -19.72 -6.98 -6.02
N ASP A 111 -20.27 -7.77 -6.95
CA ASP A 111 -20.42 -9.23 -6.80
C ASP A 111 -19.08 -9.99 -6.72
N ASN A 112 -17.98 -9.34 -7.12
CA ASN A 112 -16.64 -9.92 -7.01
C ASN A 112 -15.95 -9.60 -5.66
N ILE A 113 -16.60 -8.83 -4.79
CA ILE A 113 -16.04 -8.36 -3.52
C ILE A 113 -16.71 -9.15 -2.39
N ASP A 114 -15.92 -9.93 -1.65
CA ASP A 114 -16.44 -10.70 -0.52
C ASP A 114 -16.41 -9.88 0.78
N GLU A 115 -15.32 -9.13 0.98
CA GLU A 115 -15.06 -8.38 2.21
C GLU A 115 -14.59 -6.97 1.89
N VAL A 116 -15.09 -5.99 2.62
CA VAL A 116 -14.54 -4.63 2.62
C VAL A 116 -14.09 -4.28 4.03
N THR A 117 -12.79 -4.00 4.18
CA THR A 117 -12.24 -3.48 5.44
C THR A 117 -11.96 -1.99 5.31
N ILE A 118 -12.62 -1.17 6.13
CA ILE A 118 -12.41 0.27 6.23
C ILE A 118 -11.59 0.58 7.48
N ILE A 119 -10.41 1.18 7.29
CA ILE A 119 -9.51 1.61 8.36
C ILE A 119 -9.46 3.14 8.37
N ARG A 120 -9.96 3.76 9.44
CA ARG A 120 -10.12 5.22 9.55
C ARG A 120 -8.94 5.82 10.33
N PHE A 121 -8.33 6.86 9.77
CA PHE A 121 -7.18 7.61 10.30
C PHE A 121 -7.47 9.11 10.26
N GLY A 122 -7.90 9.71 11.37
CA GLY A 122 -8.20 11.15 11.42
C GLY A 122 -9.17 11.59 10.31
N THR A 123 -8.67 12.31 9.31
CA THR A 123 -9.46 12.80 8.15
C THR A 123 -9.43 11.88 6.93
N THR A 124 -8.74 10.74 7.00
CA THR A 124 -8.56 9.83 5.85
C THR A 124 -9.03 8.42 6.21
N ALA A 125 -9.58 7.68 5.25
CA ALA A 125 -9.90 6.27 5.43
C ALA A 125 -9.28 5.43 4.31
N LEU A 126 -8.61 4.34 4.68
CA LEU A 126 -8.16 3.29 3.79
C LEU A 126 -9.26 2.26 3.66
N VAL A 127 -9.70 2.00 2.44
CA VAL A 127 -10.66 0.93 2.13
C VAL A 127 -9.89 -0.17 1.42
N LYS A 128 -9.93 -1.37 1.98
CA LYS A 128 -9.32 -2.58 1.42
C LYS A 128 -10.43 -3.49 0.89
N PHE A 129 -10.23 -4.01 -0.31
CA PHE A 129 -11.13 -4.97 -0.93
C PHE A 129 -10.55 -6.37 -0.81
N GLY A 130 -11.34 -7.29 -0.27
CA GLY A 130 -11.11 -8.73 -0.30
C GLY A 130 -11.91 -9.33 -1.45
N TYR A 131 -11.20 -9.88 -2.44
CA TYR A 131 -11.79 -10.53 -3.60
C TYR A 131 -11.84 -12.04 -3.38
N SER A 132 -12.88 -12.69 -3.91
CA SER A 132 -13.05 -14.15 -3.88
C SER A 132 -11.94 -14.87 -4.64
N SER A 133 -11.42 -14.26 -5.69
CA SER A 133 -10.22 -14.72 -6.38
C SER A 133 -8.96 -14.03 -5.86
N SER A 134 -8.05 -14.80 -5.28
CA SER A 134 -6.77 -14.32 -4.74
C SER A 134 -5.79 -13.79 -5.80
N LEU A 135 -6.06 -14.02 -7.09
CA LEU A 135 -5.20 -13.62 -8.22
C LEU A 135 -5.84 -12.50 -9.06
N SER A 136 -6.80 -11.77 -8.51
CA SER A 136 -7.43 -10.68 -9.22
C SER A 136 -6.46 -9.51 -9.50
N ASN A 137 -6.44 -9.02 -10.74
CA ASN A 137 -5.74 -7.78 -11.13
C ASN A 137 -6.48 -6.50 -10.66
N ASN A 138 -7.52 -6.66 -9.83
CA ASN A 138 -8.34 -5.57 -9.34
C ASN A 138 -7.59 -4.71 -8.32
N THR A 139 -8.11 -3.49 -8.13
CA THR A 139 -7.55 -2.52 -7.18
C THR A 139 -7.56 -3.09 -5.75
N PRO A 140 -6.41 -3.27 -5.08
CA PRO A 140 -6.38 -3.90 -3.75
C PRO A 140 -6.84 -2.96 -2.63
N ALA A 141 -6.74 -1.65 -2.83
CA ALA A 141 -7.18 -0.65 -1.87
C ALA A 141 -7.39 0.73 -2.50
N VAL A 142 -8.29 1.51 -1.91
CA VAL A 142 -8.55 2.92 -2.22
C VAL A 142 -8.48 3.77 -0.95
N VAL A 143 -8.30 5.07 -1.15
CA VAL A 143 -8.32 6.04 -0.06
C VAL A 143 -9.46 7.02 -0.31
N ILE A 144 -10.26 7.26 0.73
CA ILE A 144 -11.37 8.21 0.72
C ILE A 144 -11.25 9.18 1.90
N ASP A 145 -12.01 10.27 1.86
CA ASP A 145 -12.15 11.12 3.03
C ASP A 145 -12.93 10.39 4.12
N ASN A 146 -12.51 10.58 5.38
CA ASN A 146 -13.16 9.93 6.50
C ASN A 146 -14.64 10.35 6.64
N SER A 147 -14.96 11.59 6.25
CA SER A 147 -16.33 12.09 6.20
C SER A 147 -17.22 11.37 5.18
N ASP A 148 -16.63 10.83 4.10
CA ASP A 148 -17.35 10.15 3.03
C ASP A 148 -17.56 8.64 3.32
N THR A 149 -17.06 8.12 4.45
CA THR A 149 -17.13 6.68 4.79
C THR A 149 -18.56 6.14 4.96
N SER A 150 -19.48 6.94 5.49
CA SER A 150 -20.89 6.56 5.64
C SER A 150 -21.58 6.44 4.28
N VAL A 151 -21.34 7.40 3.39
CA VAL A 151 -21.84 7.40 2.01
C VAL A 151 -21.25 6.20 1.26
N PHE A 152 -19.94 6.01 1.33
CA PHE A 152 -19.27 4.86 0.72
C PHE A 152 -19.87 3.53 1.18
N THR A 153 -20.07 3.36 2.49
CA THR A 153 -20.67 2.13 3.07
C THR A 153 -22.12 1.93 2.61
N SER A 154 -22.90 3.01 2.41
CA SER A 154 -24.27 2.89 1.92
C SER A 154 -24.35 2.32 0.50
N HIS A 155 -23.35 2.58 -0.35
CA HIS A 155 -23.23 2.00 -1.69
C HIS A 155 -22.70 0.56 -1.69
N LEU A 156 -22.13 0.11 -0.58
CA LEU A 156 -21.67 -1.27 -0.37
C LEU A 156 -22.74 -2.17 0.24
N LYS A 157 -23.97 -1.69 0.49
CA LYS A 157 -25.06 -2.50 1.05
C LYS A 157 -25.59 -3.48 0.00
N HIS A 158 -24.77 -4.45 -0.37
CA HIS A 158 -25.16 -5.67 -1.07
C HIS A 158 -25.26 -6.79 -0.01
N PRO A 159 -26.27 -7.68 -0.06
CA PRO A 159 -26.47 -8.71 0.96
C PRO A 159 -25.27 -9.63 1.18
N ASP A 160 -24.41 -9.78 0.18
CA ASP A 160 -23.28 -10.72 0.19
C ASP A 160 -21.92 -10.07 0.54
N VAL A 161 -21.87 -8.76 0.76
CA VAL A 161 -20.60 -8.05 1.06
C VAL A 161 -20.46 -7.81 2.56
N GLU A 162 -19.46 -8.43 3.20
CA GLU A 162 -19.17 -8.18 4.61
C GLU A 162 -18.36 -6.87 4.76
N VAL A 163 -18.95 -5.83 5.37
CA VAL A 163 -18.25 -4.56 5.63
C VAL A 163 -17.76 -4.49 7.07
N ARG A 164 -16.45 -4.50 7.27
CA ARG A 164 -15.78 -4.30 8.57
C ARG A 164 -15.20 -2.90 8.65
N SER A 165 -15.55 -2.14 9.69
CA SER A 165 -15.02 -0.79 9.89
C SER A 165 -14.29 -0.67 11.23
N ARG A 166 -13.09 -0.09 11.21
CA ARG A 166 -12.25 0.14 12.38
C ARG A 166 -11.66 1.54 12.35
N SER A 167 -11.73 2.23 13.48
CA SER A 167 -11.00 3.48 13.70
C SER A 167 -9.65 3.19 14.35
N VAL A 168 -8.60 3.84 13.87
CA VAL A 168 -7.24 3.71 14.40
C VAL A 168 -6.70 5.10 14.69
N ASP A 169 -6.31 5.31 15.94
CA ASP A 169 -5.48 6.45 16.31
C ASP A 169 -4.02 5.99 16.30
N LEU A 170 -3.26 6.48 15.31
CA LEU A 170 -1.84 6.17 15.11
C LEU A 170 -0.96 6.56 16.30
N TRP A 171 -1.45 7.45 17.17
CA TRP A 171 -0.73 7.94 18.33
C TRP A 171 -1.14 7.22 19.62
N SER A 172 -2.20 6.39 19.58
CA SER A 172 -2.65 5.60 20.72
C SER A 172 -1.94 4.25 20.76
N MET A 173 -1.45 3.85 21.94
CA MET A 173 -0.80 2.56 22.16
C MET A 173 -1.76 1.48 22.67
N PRO A 174 -2.59 0.89 21.80
CA PRO A 174 -2.78 -0.54 21.86
C PRO A 174 -2.03 -1.17 20.69
N ILE A 175 -1.11 -2.08 20.98
CA ILE A 175 -0.45 -2.91 19.96
C ILE A 175 -1.53 -3.78 19.31
N ASP A 176 -2.14 -3.25 18.26
CA ASP A 176 -3.05 -3.98 17.40
C ASP A 176 -2.31 -4.46 16.14
N ARG A 177 -2.97 -5.30 15.33
CA ARG A 177 -2.36 -5.84 14.10
C ARG A 177 -1.93 -4.75 13.11
N ILE A 178 -2.58 -3.58 13.13
CA ILE A 178 -2.32 -2.47 12.22
C ILE A 178 -1.01 -1.79 12.62
N HIS A 179 -0.87 -1.42 13.89
CA HIS A 179 0.38 -0.86 14.44
C HIS A 179 1.55 -1.82 14.25
N LEU A 180 1.34 -3.12 14.50
CA LEU A 180 2.38 -4.14 14.33
C LEU A 180 2.91 -4.18 12.89
N ARG A 181 2.04 -4.13 11.87
CA ARG A 181 2.46 -4.12 10.46
C ARG A 181 3.31 -2.89 10.13
N ILE A 182 2.89 -1.71 10.58
CA ILE A 182 3.62 -0.46 10.31
C ILE A 182 5.00 -0.47 10.95
N ILE A 183 5.08 -0.80 12.25
CA ILE A 183 6.34 -0.83 13.00
C ILE A 183 7.28 -1.89 12.42
N THR A 184 6.77 -3.10 12.18
CA THR A 184 7.58 -4.21 11.68
C THR A 184 8.09 -3.93 10.27
N ALA A 185 7.31 -3.30 9.38
CA ALA A 185 7.80 -2.88 8.07
C ALA A 185 9.03 -1.97 8.21
N SER A 186 8.95 -0.95 9.07
CA SER A 186 10.05 -0.01 9.32
C SER A 186 11.27 -0.71 9.92
N VAL A 187 11.07 -1.59 10.90
CA VAL A 187 12.13 -2.36 11.54
C VAL A 187 12.83 -3.28 10.55
N ILE A 188 12.09 -3.98 9.68
CA ILE A 188 12.71 -4.85 8.68
C ILE A 188 13.48 -4.05 7.63
N LEU A 189 12.87 -2.96 7.13
CA LEU A 189 13.44 -2.16 6.05
C LEU A 189 14.77 -1.51 6.45
N ILE A 190 14.92 -1.10 7.71
CA ILE A 190 16.14 -0.46 8.23
C ILE A 190 17.03 -1.48 8.96
N GLY A 191 16.44 -2.32 9.81
CA GLY A 191 17.15 -3.23 10.70
C GLY A 191 17.87 -4.36 9.98
N ILE A 192 17.25 -5.00 8.98
CA ILE A 192 17.90 -6.10 8.25
C ILE A 192 19.17 -5.61 7.54
N PRO A 193 19.17 -4.50 6.77
CA PRO A 193 20.41 -3.97 6.19
C PRO A 193 21.49 -3.67 7.23
N VAL A 194 21.13 -3.07 8.37
CA VAL A 194 22.09 -2.77 9.45
C VAL A 194 22.71 -4.06 10.00
N ILE A 195 21.89 -5.07 10.29
CA ILE A 195 22.39 -6.35 10.82
C ILE A 195 23.27 -7.06 9.78
N VAL A 196 22.86 -7.10 8.51
CA VAL A 196 23.68 -7.69 7.44
C VAL A 196 25.02 -6.99 7.33
N TRP A 197 25.04 -5.65 7.40
CA TRP A 197 26.29 -4.89 7.38
C TRP A 197 27.19 -5.22 8.57
N LEU A 198 26.64 -5.29 9.78
CA LEU A 198 27.41 -5.59 10.99
C LEU A 198 28.00 -7.00 10.97
N LEU A 199 27.27 -7.98 10.43
CA LEU A 199 27.69 -9.40 10.44
C LEU A 199 28.57 -9.78 9.24
N HIS A 200 28.31 -9.21 8.07
CA HIS A 200 28.89 -9.63 6.78
C HIS A 200 29.63 -8.51 6.04
N GLY A 201 29.65 -7.30 6.59
CA GLY A 201 30.26 -6.13 5.96
C GLY A 201 29.51 -5.64 4.72
N ALA A 202 30.24 -4.97 3.83
CA ALA A 202 29.67 -4.30 2.66
C ALA A 202 29.41 -5.24 1.47
N ASP A 203 30.02 -6.42 1.45
CA ASP A 203 30.05 -7.27 0.25
C ASP A 203 28.67 -7.79 -0.20
N PRO A 204 27.72 -8.14 0.69
CA PRO A 204 26.38 -8.53 0.28
C PRO A 204 25.65 -7.44 -0.53
N PHE A 205 25.93 -6.17 -0.25
CA PHE A 205 25.31 -5.01 -0.89
C PHE A 205 25.83 -4.73 -2.29
N LYS A 206 26.99 -5.29 -2.66
CA LYS A 206 27.58 -5.17 -4.00
C LYS A 206 27.03 -6.20 -4.99
N SER A 207 26.09 -7.04 -4.56
CA SER A 207 25.50 -8.07 -5.42
C SER A 207 24.41 -7.50 -6.34
N ASN A 208 24.21 -8.13 -7.50
CA ASN A 208 23.13 -7.76 -8.43
C ASN A 208 21.73 -7.86 -7.80
N VAL A 209 21.57 -8.74 -6.80
CA VAL A 209 20.33 -8.92 -6.02
C VAL A 209 19.97 -7.64 -5.23
N VAL A 210 20.95 -6.79 -4.93
CA VAL A 210 20.77 -5.51 -4.22
C VAL A 210 20.83 -4.34 -5.19
N ILE A 211 21.88 -4.29 -6.03
CA ILE A 211 22.16 -3.14 -6.91
C ILE A 211 21.03 -2.92 -7.91
N VAL A 212 20.54 -3.97 -8.56
CA VAL A 212 19.50 -3.81 -9.60
C VAL A 212 18.20 -3.25 -9.01
N PRO A 213 17.63 -3.83 -7.92
CA PRO A 213 16.47 -3.22 -7.26
C PRO A 213 16.73 -1.80 -6.73
N LEU A 214 17.95 -1.50 -6.26
CA LEU A 214 18.30 -0.17 -5.77
C LEU A 214 18.27 0.88 -6.89
N ILE A 215 18.82 0.56 -8.06
CA ILE A 215 18.75 1.45 -9.23
C ILE A 215 17.30 1.70 -9.63
N VAL A 216 16.48 0.64 -9.66
CA VAL A 216 15.05 0.76 -9.98
C VAL A 216 14.32 1.60 -8.94
N LEU A 217 14.62 1.43 -7.64
CA LEU A 217 14.08 2.23 -6.55
C LEU A 217 14.40 3.71 -6.72
N ILE A 218 15.66 4.05 -6.99
CA ILE A 218 16.09 5.43 -7.22
C ILE A 218 15.39 6.01 -8.45
N GLY A 219 15.36 5.28 -9.57
CA GLY A 219 14.67 5.71 -10.79
C GLY A 219 13.17 5.93 -10.58
N THR A 220 12.50 5.05 -9.83
CA THR A 220 11.07 5.17 -9.50
C THR A 220 10.81 6.39 -8.62
N ALA A 221 11.67 6.63 -7.60
CA ALA A 221 11.57 7.79 -6.74
C ALA A 221 11.74 9.11 -7.52
N ILE A 222 12.76 9.19 -8.38
CA ILE A 222 13.00 10.36 -9.24
C ILE A 222 11.82 10.60 -10.19
N TYR A 223 11.34 9.54 -10.86
CA TYR A 223 10.18 9.62 -11.74
C TYR A 223 8.96 10.17 -10.99
N GLY A 224 8.68 9.62 -9.80
CA GLY A 224 7.58 10.06 -8.94
C GLY A 224 7.69 11.52 -8.48
N MET A 225 8.90 12.02 -8.22
CA MET A 225 9.17 13.42 -7.91
C MET A 225 8.88 14.34 -9.10
N ILE A 226 9.45 14.04 -10.27
CA ILE A 226 9.27 14.86 -11.49
C ILE A 226 7.80 14.93 -11.88
N LYS A 227 7.11 13.78 -11.88
CA LYS A 227 5.71 13.71 -12.29
C LYS A 227 4.79 14.50 -11.34
N ARG A 228 5.17 14.58 -10.07
CA ARG A 228 4.45 15.30 -9.02
C ARG A 228 4.57 16.82 -9.18
N GLU A 229 5.77 17.33 -9.49
CA GLU A 229 5.97 18.75 -9.79
C GLU A 229 5.12 19.21 -10.99
N ARG A 230 4.95 18.35 -11.99
CA ARG A 230 4.11 18.63 -13.16
C ARG A 230 2.60 18.61 -12.90
N MET A 231 2.16 18.14 -11.72
CA MET A 231 0.73 18.01 -11.37
C MET A 231 0.26 18.92 -10.26
N LEU A 232 1.17 19.65 -9.61
CA LEU A 232 0.78 20.74 -8.74
C LEU A 232 0.26 21.87 -9.65
N PRO A 233 -0.99 22.32 -9.51
CA PRO A 233 -1.39 23.57 -10.15
C PRO A 233 -0.50 24.70 -9.60
N PRO A 234 -0.21 25.74 -10.42
CA PRO A 234 0.49 26.94 -9.96
C PRO A 234 -0.23 27.62 -8.79
#